data_AF-A0A387H070-F1
#
_entry.id   AF-A0A387H070-F1
#
_cell.length_a   1.000
_cell.length_b   1.000
_cell.length_c   1.000
_cell.angle_alpha   90.00
_cell.angle_beta   90.00
_cell.angle_gamma   90.00
#
_symmetry.space_group_name_H-M   'P 1'
#
loop_
_entity.id
_entity.type
_entity.pdbx_description
1 polymer ?
#
loop_
_entity_poly.entity_id
_entity_poly.type
_entity_poly.pdbx_seq_one_letter_code
_entity_poly.pdbx_strand_id
1 'polypeptide(L)'
;MYDDSILPTEIAVLLGLICNIGAPLLAFWAAGKLPRLRLWFHAAAFVTILASPLVAMILGLPDLLPEEEDSPGARFAFLPLIMETAIIALLYCLAGAMLLSQSVHSAISDWRDGDRTP
;
A
#
# COMPACT_ATOMS: atom_id res chain seq x y z
N MET A 1 26.63 25.00 4.63
CA MET A 1 26.35 23.93 3.66
C MET A 1 25.31 23.08 4.35
N TYR A 2 24.06 23.15 3.89
CA TYR A 2 22.90 22.66 4.64
C TYR A 2 22.59 21.25 4.10
N ASP A 3 23.06 20.23 4.82
CA ASP A 3 22.76 18.81 4.58
C ASP A 3 21.28 18.56 4.96
N ASP A 4 20.35 18.85 4.06
CA ASP A 4 18.92 18.71 4.35
C ASP A 4 18.36 17.31 4.03
N SER A 5 19.18 16.26 4.12
CA SER A 5 18.66 14.88 4.16
C SER A 5 18.16 14.57 5.57
N ILE A 6 16.83 14.38 5.71
CA ILE A 6 16.24 14.00 7.01
C ILE A 6 16.61 12.55 7.35
N LEU A 7 16.80 11.69 6.33
CA LEU A 7 17.14 10.28 6.50
C LEU A 7 17.95 9.77 5.28
N PRO A 8 19.01 8.97 5.48
CA PRO A 8 19.72 8.30 4.38
C PRO A 8 18.78 7.48 3.50
N THR A 9 19.01 7.50 2.19
CA THR A 9 18.11 6.88 1.19
C THR A 9 17.83 5.40 1.49
N GLU A 10 18.83 4.63 1.88
CA GLU A 10 18.69 3.22 2.21
C GLU A 10 17.77 3.01 3.42
N ILE A 11 17.85 3.90 4.41
CA ILE A 11 17.01 3.85 5.60
C ILE A 11 15.57 4.23 5.23
N ALA A 12 15.38 5.24 4.37
CA ALA A 12 14.05 5.65 3.90
C ALA A 12 13.36 4.51 3.11
N VAL A 13 14.10 3.86 2.22
CA VAL A 13 13.64 2.70 1.45
C VAL A 13 13.32 1.53 2.38
N LEU A 14 14.22 1.19 3.31
CA LEU A 14 14.03 0.10 4.27
C LEU A 14 12.80 0.33 5.15
N LEU A 15 12.61 1.55 5.64
CA LEU A 15 11.45 1.91 6.45
C LEU A 15 10.16 1.78 5.64
N GLY A 16 10.17 2.24 4.38
CA GLY A 16 9.05 2.06 3.46
C GLY A 16 8.68 0.59 3.27
N LEU A 17 9.68 -0.29 3.08
CA LEU A 17 9.46 -1.74 2.92
C LEU A 17 8.85 -2.35 4.18
N ILE A 18 9.42 -2.05 5.34
CA ILE A 18 8.90 -2.54 6.63
C ILE A 18 7.46 -2.05 6.86
N CYS A 19 7.17 -0.79 6.55
CA CYS A 19 5.84 -0.23 6.66
C CYS A 19 4.85 -0.90 5.70
N ASN A 20 5.25 -1.19 4.45
CA ASN A 20 4.42 -1.86 3.46
C ASN A 20 4.01 -3.28 3.87
N ILE A 21 4.85 -3.99 4.64
CA ILE A 21 4.52 -5.30 5.20
C ILE A 21 3.75 -5.16 6.52
N GLY A 22 4.15 -4.22 7.38
CA GLY A 22 3.56 -4.00 8.69
C GLY A 22 2.11 -3.49 8.62
N ALA A 23 1.83 -2.56 7.71
CA ALA A 23 0.50 -1.96 7.54
C ALA A 23 -0.60 -3.01 7.26
N PRO A 24 -0.46 -3.93 6.29
CA PRO A 24 -1.47 -4.96 6.05
C PRO A 24 -1.57 -5.96 7.22
N LEU A 25 -0.46 -6.36 7.84
CA LEU A 25 -0.49 -7.23 9.02
C LEU A 25 -1.28 -6.60 10.17
N LEU A 26 -1.02 -5.32 10.44
CA LEU A 26 -1.73 -4.57 11.46
C LEU A 26 -3.21 -4.40 11.10
N ALA A 27 -3.53 -4.17 9.82
CA ALA A 27 -4.91 -4.10 9.36
C ALA A 27 -5.67 -5.41 9.57
N PHE A 28 -5.06 -6.57 9.25
CA PHE A 28 -5.66 -7.88 9.51
C PHE A 28 -5.89 -8.12 11.00
N TRP A 29 -4.90 -7.80 11.83
CA TRP A 29 -5.02 -7.95 13.28
C TRP A 29 -6.13 -7.05 13.85
N ALA A 30 -6.16 -5.77 13.46
CA ALA A 30 -7.15 -4.80 13.91
C ALA A 30 -8.57 -5.16 13.44
N ALA A 31 -8.71 -5.60 12.19
CA ALA A 31 -9.96 -6.12 11.64
C ALA A 31 -10.50 -7.32 12.43
N GLY A 32 -9.64 -8.19 12.95
CA GLY A 32 -10.02 -9.30 13.81
C GLY A 32 -10.55 -8.87 15.18
N LYS A 33 -10.06 -7.73 15.71
CA LYS A 33 -10.51 -7.17 16.99
C LYS A 33 -11.78 -6.33 16.85
N LEU A 34 -11.90 -5.59 15.75
CA LEU A 34 -12.96 -4.61 15.51
C LEU A 34 -13.58 -4.83 14.11
N PRO A 35 -14.40 -5.87 13.94
CA PRO A 35 -14.89 -6.28 12.62
C PRO A 35 -15.77 -5.23 11.94
N ARG A 36 -16.46 -4.38 12.71
CA ARG A 36 -17.26 -3.25 12.17
C ARG A 36 -16.40 -2.22 11.42
N LEU A 37 -15.14 -2.07 11.79
CA LEU A 37 -14.20 -1.12 11.17
C LEU A 37 -13.23 -1.81 10.22
N ARG A 38 -13.44 -3.10 9.90
CA ARG A 38 -12.55 -3.90 9.05
C ARG A 38 -12.22 -3.22 7.73
N LEU A 39 -13.23 -2.69 7.03
CA LEU A 39 -13.02 -2.02 5.75
C LEU A 39 -12.16 -0.76 5.91
N TRP A 40 -12.37 0.00 6.98
CA TRP A 40 -11.58 1.19 7.28
C TRP A 40 -10.11 0.87 7.55
N PHE A 41 -9.81 -0.18 8.31
CA PHE A 41 -8.42 -0.59 8.54
C PHE A 41 -7.71 -0.99 7.25
N HIS A 42 -8.37 -1.75 6.39
CA HIS A 42 -7.81 -2.13 5.10
C HIS A 42 -7.69 -0.93 4.14
N ALA A 43 -8.66 -0.01 4.13
CA ALA A 43 -8.57 1.22 3.34
C ALA A 43 -7.40 2.12 3.80
N ALA A 44 -7.23 2.29 5.12
CA ALA A 44 -6.12 3.05 5.68
C ALA A 44 -4.76 2.43 5.34
N ALA A 45 -4.64 1.09 5.45
CA ALA A 45 -3.43 0.38 5.06
C ALA A 45 -3.13 0.55 3.57
N PHE A 46 -4.14 0.42 2.70
CA PHE A 46 -4.00 0.62 1.26
C PHE A 46 -3.48 2.03 0.91
N VAL A 47 -4.06 3.08 1.51
CA VAL A 47 -3.61 4.46 1.30
C VAL A 47 -2.17 4.66 1.80
N THR A 48 -1.84 4.07 2.95
CA THR A 48 -0.49 4.14 3.52
C THR A 48 0.55 3.50 2.59
N ILE A 49 0.24 2.31 2.05
CA ILE A 49 1.09 1.59 1.11
C ILE A 49 1.26 2.40 -0.17
N LEU A 50 0.18 2.97 -0.71
CA LEU A 50 0.25 3.78 -1.94
C LEU A 50 1.08 5.06 -1.76
N ALA A 51 1.06 5.65 -0.57
CA ALA A 51 1.83 6.85 -0.22
C ALA A 51 3.29 6.54 0.13
N SER A 52 3.65 5.31 0.48
CA SER A 52 4.97 4.98 1.03
C SER A 52 6.15 5.29 0.09
N PRO A 53 6.08 5.06 -1.24
CA PRO A 53 7.18 5.45 -2.13
C PRO A 53 7.35 6.96 -2.22
N LEU A 54 6.24 7.72 -2.20
CA LEU A 54 6.28 9.19 -2.24
C LEU A 54 6.94 9.74 -0.98
N VAL A 55 6.58 9.21 0.19
CA VAL A 55 7.19 9.60 1.47
C VAL A 55 8.68 9.23 1.49
N ALA A 56 9.04 8.02 1.07
CA ALA A 56 10.44 7.60 1.01
C ALA A 56 11.27 8.46 0.04
N MET A 57 10.70 8.82 -1.12
CA MET A 57 11.33 9.75 -2.06
C MET A 57 11.53 11.13 -1.42
N ILE A 58 10.52 11.71 -0.77
CA ILE A 58 10.67 13.02 -0.11
C ILE A 58 11.75 12.98 0.97
N LEU A 59 11.84 11.89 1.74
CA LEU A 59 12.83 11.73 2.81
C LEU A 59 14.25 11.51 2.28
N GLY A 60 14.43 10.80 1.15
CA GLY A 60 15.73 10.49 0.56
C GLY A 60 16.17 11.40 -0.61
N LEU A 61 15.29 12.27 -1.11
CA LEU A 61 15.57 13.23 -2.20
C LEU A 61 16.83 14.07 -1.99
N PRO A 62 17.15 14.55 -0.77
CA PRO A 62 18.29 15.43 -0.56
C PRO A 62 19.64 14.70 -0.70
N ASP A 63 19.64 13.39 -0.47
CA ASP A 63 20.79 12.48 -0.65
C ASP A 63 21.11 12.20 -2.13
N LEU A 64 20.12 12.43 -3.00
CA LEU A 64 20.20 12.19 -4.45
C LEU A 64 20.44 13.48 -5.25
N LEU A 65 20.66 14.61 -4.57
CA LEU A 65 21.07 15.84 -5.22
C LEU A 65 22.55 15.76 -5.62
N PRO A 66 22.92 16.23 -6.82
CA PRO A 66 24.15 15.84 -7.47
C PRO A 66 25.35 16.60 -6.90
N GLU A 67 25.94 16.06 -5.85
CA GLU A 67 27.33 16.34 -5.48
C GLU A 67 28.17 15.14 -5.95
N GLU A 68 28.51 15.15 -7.24
CA GLU A 68 29.40 14.22 -7.96
C GLU A 68 28.89 12.78 -8.24
N GLU A 69 28.91 12.42 -9.53
CA GLU A 69 28.64 11.11 -10.13
C GLU A 69 27.52 10.26 -9.48
N ASP A 70 26.28 10.44 -9.98
CA ASP A 70 25.16 9.51 -9.73
C ASP A 70 25.62 8.06 -9.96
N SER A 71 25.95 7.37 -8.87
CA SER A 71 26.26 5.94 -8.96
C SER A 71 25.06 5.23 -9.58
N PRO A 72 25.25 4.25 -10.47
CA PRO A 72 24.14 3.53 -11.10
C PRO A 72 23.14 2.94 -10.09
N GLY A 73 23.58 2.66 -8.86
CA GLY A 73 22.75 2.17 -7.75
C GLY A 73 21.76 3.22 -7.21
N ALA A 74 22.13 4.50 -7.18
CA ALA A 74 21.28 5.60 -6.70
C ALA A 74 19.99 5.74 -7.55
N ARG A 75 20.10 5.50 -8.86
CA ARG A 75 18.99 5.61 -9.82
C ARG A 75 17.87 4.59 -9.61
N PHE A 76 18.18 3.47 -8.94
CA PHE A 76 17.22 2.39 -8.70
C PHE A 76 16.98 2.13 -7.21
N ALA A 77 17.44 3.02 -6.32
CA ALA A 77 17.33 2.84 -4.87
C ALA A 77 15.87 2.63 -4.41
N PHE A 78 14.90 3.30 -5.03
CA PHE A 78 13.47 3.16 -4.71
C PHE A 78 12.76 2.04 -5.49
N LEU A 79 13.40 1.45 -6.51
CA LEU A 79 12.76 0.44 -7.36
C LEU A 79 12.20 -0.76 -6.56
N PRO A 80 12.91 -1.32 -5.55
CA PRO A 80 12.36 -2.38 -4.71
C PRO A 80 11.07 -1.96 -4.00
N LEU A 81 11.03 -0.74 -3.45
CA LEU A 81 9.87 -0.21 -2.73
C LEU A 81 8.69 0.06 -3.67
N ILE A 82 8.94 0.59 -4.86
CA ILE A 82 7.91 0.81 -5.88
C ILE A 82 7.31 -0.53 -6.33
N MET A 83 8.15 -1.53 -6.57
CA MET A 83 7.72 -2.87 -6.99
C MET A 83 6.88 -3.55 -5.91
N GLU A 84 7.33 -3.53 -4.66
CA GLU A 84 6.58 -4.09 -3.53
C GLU A 84 5.22 -3.38 -3.37
N THR A 85 5.21 -2.04 -3.41
CA THR A 85 3.99 -1.23 -3.35
C THR A 85 3.01 -1.63 -4.45
N ALA A 86 3.48 -1.77 -5.68
CA ALA A 86 2.66 -2.17 -6.82
C ALA A 86 2.06 -3.58 -6.64
N ILE A 87 2.85 -4.53 -6.16
CA ILE A 87 2.40 -5.90 -5.90
C ILE A 87 1.30 -5.90 -4.82
N ILE A 88 1.54 -5.24 -3.69
CA ILE A 88 0.57 -5.25 -2.58
C ILE A 88 -0.70 -4.48 -2.98
N ALA A 89 -0.58 -3.35 -3.67
CA ALA A 89 -1.72 -2.61 -4.19
C ALA A 89 -2.56 -3.47 -5.15
N LEU A 90 -1.92 -4.22 -6.06
CA LEU A 90 -2.60 -5.13 -6.98
C LEU A 90 -3.38 -6.22 -6.22
N LEU A 91 -2.79 -6.80 -5.18
CA LEU A 91 -3.46 -7.79 -4.33
C LEU A 91 -4.68 -7.20 -3.63
N TYR A 92 -4.59 -5.96 -3.14
CA TYR A 92 -5.72 -5.23 -2.55
C TYR A 92 -6.83 -4.99 -3.58
N CYS A 93 -6.49 -4.56 -4.79
CA CYS A 93 -7.44 -4.35 -5.88
C CYS A 93 -8.13 -5.67 -6.26
N LEU A 94 -7.38 -6.77 -6.35
CA LEU A 94 -7.94 -8.08 -6.67
C LEU A 94 -8.90 -8.56 -5.56
N ALA A 95 -8.50 -8.44 -4.30
CA ALA A 95 -9.37 -8.76 -3.17
C ALA A 95 -10.65 -7.91 -3.17
N GLY A 96 -10.53 -6.61 -3.45
CA GLY A 96 -11.67 -5.71 -3.60
C GLY A 96 -12.60 -6.12 -4.74
N ALA A 97 -12.05 -6.47 -5.91
CA ALA A 97 -12.82 -6.95 -7.05
C ALA A 97 -13.55 -8.27 -6.75
N MET A 98 -12.92 -9.19 -5.99
CA MET A 98 -13.56 -10.43 -5.55
C MET A 98 -14.71 -10.19 -4.57
N LEU A 99 -14.53 -9.27 -3.62
CA LEU A 99 -15.61 -8.89 -2.69
C LEU A 99 -16.77 -8.22 -3.43
N LEU A 100 -16.45 -7.36 -4.40
CA LEU A 100 -17.46 -6.71 -5.22
C LEU A 100 -18.22 -7.74 -6.07
N SER A 101 -17.53 -8.67 -6.73
CA SER A 101 -18.18 -9.69 -7.56
C SER A 101 -19.10 -10.61 -6.73
N GLN A 102 -18.67 -11.00 -5.52
CA GLN A 102 -19.52 -11.74 -4.59
C GLN A 102 -20.76 -10.95 -4.19
N SER A 103 -20.60 -9.66 -3.86
CA SER A 103 -21.72 -8.81 -3.47
C SER A 103 -22.76 -8.67 -4.59
N VAL A 104 -22.31 -8.50 -5.84
CA VAL A 104 -23.17 -8.44 -7.03
C VAL A 104 -23.86 -9.78 -7.26
N HIS A 105 -23.14 -10.90 -7.14
CA HIS A 105 -23.74 -12.21 -7.32
C HIS A 105 -24.82 -12.51 -6.27
N SER A 106 -24.55 -12.18 -5.01
CA SER A 106 -25.53 -12.30 -3.92
C SER A 106 -26.76 -11.42 -4.12
N ALA A 107 -26.58 -10.18 -4.58
CA ALA A 107 -27.70 -9.31 -4.92
C ALA A 107 -28.54 -9.94 -6.04
N ILE A 108 -27.93 -10.37 -7.14
CA ILE A 108 -28.68 -10.98 -8.26
C ILE A 108 -29.43 -12.25 -7.82
N SER A 109 -28.85 -13.09 -6.96
CA SER A 109 -29.52 -14.29 -6.46
C SER A 109 -30.74 -13.96 -5.58
N ASP A 110 -30.63 -12.94 -4.72
CA ASP A 110 -31.70 -12.51 -3.82
C ASP A 110 -32.91 -11.97 -4.61
N TRP A 111 -32.66 -11.13 -5.62
CA TRP A 111 -33.69 -10.64 -6.52
C TRP A 111 -34.41 -11.79 -7.27
N ARG A 112 -33.65 -12.79 -7.72
CA ARG A 112 -34.20 -13.93 -8.46
C ARG A 112 -35.05 -14.87 -7.58
N ASP A 113 -34.79 -14.94 -6.29
CA ASP A 113 -35.60 -15.73 -5.35
C ASP A 113 -36.85 -14.96 -4.89
N GLY A 114 -36.75 -13.63 -4.74
CA GLY A 114 -37.90 -12.76 -4.48
C GLY A 114 -38.96 -12.77 -5.57
N ASP A 115 -38.57 -12.88 -6.84
CA ASP A 115 -39.50 -13.04 -7.98
C ASP A 115 -40.20 -14.42 -8.02
N ARG A 116 -39.78 -15.38 -7.20
CA ARG A 116 -40.33 -16.75 -7.16
C ARG A 116 -41.27 -17.00 -5.97
N THR A 117 -41.42 -16.06 -5.06
CA THR A 117 -42.44 -16.13 -4.02
C THR A 117 -43.78 -15.61 -4.55
N PRO A 118 -44.86 -16.41 -4.51
CA PRO A 118 -46.19 -16.05 -5.04
C PRO A 118 -46.89 -14.96 -4.25
#